data_AF-A0AA97HP04-F1
#
_entry.id   AF-A0AA97HP04-F1
#
_cell.length_a   1.000
_cell.length_b   1.000
_cell.length_c   1.000
_cell.angle_alpha   90.00
_cell.angle_beta   90.00
_cell.angle_gamma   90.00
#
_symmetry.space_group_name_H-M   'P 1'
#
loop_
_entity.id
_entity.type
_entity.pdbx_description
1 polymer ?
#
loop_
_entity_poly.entity_id
_entity_poly.type
_entity_poly.pdbx_seq_one_letter_code
_entity_poly.pdbx_strand_id
1 'polypeptide(L)'
;MIQIRPKIDVDCDVLIVGGGPAGSALAYHLSKMNIKTIVVEAERFPRDKVCGDGVSPIALKELHHIGITQTKAFKKANAIEKVGLFLEDDQTFINLEKPDELPFHARIIPRIELDYMVYNAAKSAGAQFIENARVIDFKVTAHKVVTSYKKGASETEITSKLIVGADGSRSLVGRKLRGNKPDPAYQLLGLRSYFNNVNGPKNRVDVYFSKENFPGIYWLFPKGEQGANVGMAMVFKTCPQRASEVRKCFSNFIDSNPDLKKRLGKGKATEKIQGWPITFYNSQNPIISDRAMLIGEAAGLINPLSGDGIQYAVLSARWASAEIKKCSEQKDFSFAAMADYQTKIENELEYDFALSNLLVQFGRNKTLSPLWMSFLKILIARCKEDPKFAGTIAGIFEGTYPSYKALRAEFILKIAMQAGIDVNSYILNRANQPAQFIKDGSQFAKTSKDILIALSKDPKAHLGWLADVAGKTVKVARHTLNGK
;
A
#
# COMPACT_ATOMS: atom_id res chain seq x y z
N MET A 1 -34.92 -36.52 -4.38
CA MET A 1 -33.77 -36.61 -5.31
C MET A 1 -32.51 -36.76 -4.45
N ILE A 2 -31.87 -37.94 -4.43
CA ILE A 2 -30.64 -38.15 -3.65
C ILE A 2 -29.49 -37.52 -4.43
N GLN A 3 -28.95 -36.38 -3.96
CA GLN A 3 -27.72 -35.82 -4.51
C GLN A 3 -26.52 -36.63 -4.00
N ILE A 4 -26.06 -37.61 -4.79
CA ILE A 4 -24.78 -38.28 -4.54
C ILE A 4 -23.67 -37.32 -4.95
N ARG A 5 -23.04 -36.65 -3.99
CA ARG A 5 -21.83 -35.84 -4.21
C ARG A 5 -20.61 -36.73 -3.96
N PRO A 6 -19.72 -36.96 -4.95
CA PRO A 6 -18.53 -37.78 -4.74
C PRO A 6 -17.64 -37.20 -3.63
N LYS A 7 -17.12 -38.07 -2.76
CA LYS A 7 -16.11 -37.68 -1.76
C LYS A 7 -14.79 -37.46 -2.48
N ILE A 8 -14.45 -36.20 -2.72
CA ILE A 8 -13.19 -35.83 -3.36
C ILE A 8 -12.11 -35.85 -2.28
N ASP A 9 -11.14 -36.77 -2.41
CA ASP A 9 -9.98 -36.82 -1.53
C ASP A 9 -8.95 -35.79 -2.00
N VAL A 10 -8.52 -34.94 -1.07
CA VAL A 10 -7.55 -33.86 -1.28
C VAL A 10 -6.63 -33.75 -0.08
N ASP A 11 -5.41 -33.31 -0.31
CA ASP A 11 -4.40 -33.16 0.75
C ASP A 11 -4.80 -32.07 1.75
N CYS A 12 -5.48 -31.01 1.31
CA CYS A 12 -6.04 -29.96 2.16
C CYS A 12 -7.33 -29.35 1.59
N ASP A 13 -8.10 -28.66 2.43
CA ASP A 13 -9.24 -27.90 1.94
C ASP A 13 -8.77 -26.67 1.17
N VAL A 14 -7.81 -25.93 1.76
CA VAL A 14 -7.28 -24.68 1.21
C VAL A 14 -5.76 -24.74 1.16
N LEU A 15 -5.21 -24.51 -0.03
CA LEU A 15 -3.78 -24.29 -0.23
C LEU A 15 -3.51 -22.78 -0.36
N ILE A 16 -2.63 -22.25 0.46
CA ILE A 16 -2.23 -20.83 0.43
C ILE A 16 -0.81 -20.73 -0.14
N VAL A 17 -0.64 -19.90 -1.16
CA VAL A 17 0.66 -19.64 -1.79
C VAL A 17 1.24 -18.36 -1.20
N GLY A 18 2.30 -18.48 -0.38
CA GLY A 18 2.96 -17.38 0.33
C GLY A 18 2.54 -17.26 1.81
N GLY A 19 3.54 -17.21 2.70
CA GLY A 19 3.37 -17.16 4.16
C GLY A 19 3.53 -15.77 4.77
N GLY A 20 3.48 -14.69 3.96
CA GLY A 20 3.50 -13.32 4.49
C GLY A 20 2.28 -12.97 5.34
N PRO A 21 2.12 -11.69 5.75
CA PRO A 21 1.03 -11.28 6.64
C PRO A 21 -0.36 -11.69 6.17
N ALA A 22 -0.66 -11.57 4.87
CA ALA A 22 -1.94 -12.00 4.31
C ALA A 22 -2.15 -13.51 4.43
N GLY A 23 -1.20 -14.31 3.94
CA GLY A 23 -1.32 -15.77 3.90
C GLY A 23 -1.32 -16.40 5.30
N SER A 24 -0.44 -15.94 6.18
CA SER A 24 -0.38 -16.43 7.57
C SER A 24 -1.60 -15.99 8.38
N ALA A 25 -2.11 -14.77 8.20
CA ALA A 25 -3.36 -14.36 8.87
C ALA A 25 -4.56 -15.18 8.38
N LEU A 26 -4.66 -15.44 7.07
CA LEU A 26 -5.71 -16.30 6.53
C LEU A 26 -5.60 -17.72 7.12
N ALA A 27 -4.39 -18.29 7.12
CA ALA A 27 -4.12 -19.61 7.67
C ALA A 27 -4.51 -19.72 9.15
N TYR A 28 -4.24 -18.67 9.94
CA TYR A 28 -4.69 -18.59 11.33
C TYR A 28 -6.23 -18.69 11.43
N HIS A 29 -6.95 -17.84 10.70
CA HIS A 29 -8.41 -17.82 10.75
C HIS A 29 -9.04 -19.13 10.30
N LEU A 30 -8.57 -19.72 9.19
CA LEU A 30 -9.07 -20.99 8.68
C LEU A 30 -8.80 -22.14 9.66
N SER A 31 -7.62 -22.16 10.29
CA SER A 31 -7.28 -23.20 11.27
C SER A 31 -8.16 -23.11 12.52
N LYS A 32 -8.50 -21.89 12.98
CA LYS A 32 -9.48 -21.68 14.06
C LYS A 32 -10.90 -22.14 13.70
N MET A 33 -11.20 -22.30 12.41
CA MET A 33 -12.46 -22.82 11.89
C MET A 33 -12.38 -24.31 11.55
N ASN A 34 -11.29 -25.01 11.92
CA ASN A 34 -11.02 -26.41 11.59
C ASN A 34 -10.99 -26.71 10.07
N ILE A 35 -10.65 -25.73 9.24
CA ILE A 35 -10.46 -25.90 7.79
C ILE A 35 -9.01 -26.34 7.55
N LYS A 36 -8.81 -27.52 6.96
CA LYS A 36 -7.47 -28.10 6.76
C LYS A 36 -6.68 -27.23 5.79
N THR A 37 -5.67 -26.54 6.29
CA THR A 37 -4.94 -25.51 5.54
C THR A 37 -3.46 -25.82 5.46
N ILE A 38 -2.90 -25.76 4.25
CA ILE A 38 -1.47 -25.87 3.99
C ILE A 38 -0.98 -24.58 3.33
N VAL A 39 0.10 -24.02 3.86
CA VAL A 39 0.79 -22.85 3.32
C VAL A 39 2.09 -23.29 2.66
N VAL A 40 2.31 -22.92 1.40
CA VAL A 40 3.57 -23.13 0.69
C VAL A 40 4.32 -21.81 0.62
N GLU A 41 5.48 -21.73 1.28
CA GLU A 41 6.31 -20.52 1.39
C GLU A 41 7.69 -20.77 0.80
N ALA A 42 8.14 -19.86 -0.07
CA ALA A 42 9.37 -19.98 -0.85
C ALA A 42 10.63 -19.80 0.00
N GLU A 43 10.51 -19.11 1.14
CA GLU A 43 11.60 -18.82 2.06
C GLU A 43 11.41 -19.55 3.41
N ARG A 44 12.37 -19.43 4.31
CA ARG A 44 12.31 -19.96 5.67
C ARG A 44 12.10 -18.80 6.65
N PHE A 45 11.23 -18.98 7.64
CA PHE A 45 11.05 -18.01 8.71
C PHE A 45 12.10 -18.16 9.84
N PRO A 46 12.51 -17.06 10.49
CA PRO A 46 12.16 -15.68 10.17
C PRO A 46 12.86 -15.20 8.88
N ARG A 47 12.16 -14.36 8.09
CA ARG A 47 12.68 -13.77 6.85
C ARG A 47 12.35 -12.29 6.73
N ASP A 48 13.20 -11.52 6.07
CA ASP A 48 12.95 -10.11 5.80
C ASP A 48 12.16 -9.91 4.49
N LYS A 49 11.50 -8.75 4.34
CA LYS A 49 10.92 -8.27 3.07
C LYS A 49 11.04 -6.76 3.01
N VAL A 50 11.45 -6.24 1.85
CA VAL A 50 11.56 -4.79 1.60
C VAL A 50 10.21 -4.11 1.84
N CYS A 51 10.20 -3.19 2.80
CA CYS A 51 9.03 -2.47 3.29
C CYS A 51 9.52 -1.28 4.15
N GLY A 52 8.67 -0.28 4.36
CA GLY A 52 8.92 0.80 5.33
C GLY A 52 8.75 0.37 6.79
N ASP A 53 8.18 -0.81 7.07
CA ASP A 53 7.86 -1.34 8.42
C ASP A 53 6.72 -0.64 9.17
N GLY A 54 6.04 0.32 8.54
CA GLY A 54 4.85 0.94 9.11
C GLY A 54 3.68 -0.04 9.19
N VAL A 55 3.06 -0.14 10.36
CA VAL A 55 1.84 -0.93 10.60
C VAL A 55 0.76 0.00 11.13
N SER A 56 -0.30 0.19 10.34
CA SER A 56 -1.37 1.14 10.65
C SER A 56 -2.20 0.74 11.88
N PRO A 57 -2.91 1.68 12.53
CA PRO A 57 -3.82 1.38 13.64
C PRO A 57 -4.88 0.32 13.29
N ILE A 58 -5.41 0.33 12.05
CA ILE A 58 -6.39 -0.66 11.59
C ILE A 58 -5.74 -2.03 11.42
N ALA A 59 -4.54 -2.10 10.84
CA ALA A 59 -3.78 -3.35 10.78
C ALA A 59 -3.53 -3.92 12.18
N LEU A 60 -3.17 -3.06 13.14
CA LEU A 60 -2.94 -3.45 14.52
C LEU A 60 -4.20 -3.98 15.22
N LYS A 61 -5.39 -3.48 14.89
CA LYS A 61 -6.66 -4.04 15.36
C LYS A 61 -6.87 -5.48 14.88
N GLU A 62 -6.61 -5.76 13.61
CA GLU A 62 -6.72 -7.12 13.09
C GLU A 62 -5.64 -8.05 13.68
N LEU A 63 -4.41 -7.55 13.83
CA LEU A 63 -3.31 -8.28 14.46
C LEU A 63 -3.56 -8.52 15.97
N HIS A 64 -4.32 -7.65 16.64
CA HIS A 64 -4.77 -7.85 18.01
C HIS A 64 -5.67 -9.09 18.13
N HIS A 65 -6.63 -9.25 17.22
CA HIS A 65 -7.55 -10.39 17.21
C HIS A 65 -6.87 -11.75 17.01
N ILE A 66 -5.67 -11.77 16.41
CA ILE A 66 -4.87 -12.99 16.23
C ILE A 66 -3.74 -13.12 17.27
N GLY A 67 -3.74 -12.28 18.31
CA GLY A 67 -2.87 -12.39 19.49
C GLY A 67 -1.48 -11.75 19.38
N ILE A 68 -1.16 -11.08 18.27
CA ILE A 68 0.20 -10.55 18.00
C ILE A 68 0.60 -9.47 19.01
N THR A 69 -0.36 -8.69 19.46
CA THR A 69 -0.12 -7.53 20.34
C THR A 69 0.36 -7.91 21.75
N GLN A 70 0.26 -9.19 22.13
CA GLN A 70 0.76 -9.70 23.41
C GLN A 70 2.24 -10.10 23.40
N THR A 71 2.82 -10.22 22.21
CA THR A 71 4.20 -10.68 22.03
C THR A 71 5.23 -9.66 22.54
N LYS A 72 6.42 -10.16 22.89
CA LYS A 72 7.54 -9.29 23.32
C LYS A 72 8.01 -8.37 22.19
N ALA A 73 8.07 -8.86 20.94
CA ALA A 73 8.52 -8.07 19.80
C ALA A 73 7.55 -6.91 19.53
N PHE A 74 6.24 -7.15 19.54
CA PHE A 74 5.26 -6.07 19.44
C PHE A 74 5.44 -4.99 20.51
N LYS A 75 5.58 -5.39 21.78
CA LYS A 75 5.73 -4.46 22.91
C LYS A 75 6.99 -3.60 22.82
N LYS A 76 8.06 -4.12 22.21
CA LYS A 76 9.31 -3.39 21.95
C LYS A 76 9.26 -2.49 20.72
N ALA A 77 8.31 -2.69 19.81
CA ALA A 77 8.19 -1.86 18.62
C ALA A 77 7.79 -0.44 18.97
N ASN A 78 8.33 0.52 18.23
CA ASN A 78 8.09 1.94 18.46
C ASN A 78 6.65 2.29 18.08
N ALA A 79 5.88 2.85 19.02
CA ALA A 79 4.60 3.47 18.75
C ALA A 79 4.82 4.87 18.16
N ILE A 80 4.04 5.21 17.14
CA ILE A 80 4.19 6.44 16.37
C ILE A 80 3.02 7.36 16.69
N GLU A 81 3.35 8.47 17.33
CA GLU A 81 2.39 9.47 17.82
C GLU A 81 2.51 10.78 17.06
N LYS A 82 3.54 10.92 16.22
CA LYS A 82 3.80 12.12 15.42
C LYS A 82 4.29 11.76 14.02
N VAL A 83 4.01 12.65 13.07
CA VAL A 83 4.63 12.65 11.74
C VAL A 83 5.30 13.99 11.48
N GLY A 84 6.53 13.96 10.96
CA GLY A 84 7.19 15.13 10.38
C GLY A 84 7.05 15.13 8.87
N LEU A 85 6.53 16.21 8.30
CA LEU A 85 6.48 16.43 6.87
C LEU A 85 7.53 17.47 6.49
N PHE A 86 8.41 17.12 5.56
CA PHE A 86 9.53 17.95 5.12
C PHE A 86 9.43 18.21 3.61
N LEU A 87 9.60 19.46 3.20
CA LEU A 87 9.51 19.90 1.81
C LEU A 87 10.48 21.05 1.57
N GLU A 88 11.56 20.77 0.84
CA GLU A 88 12.63 21.75 0.60
C GLU A 88 13.14 22.34 1.93
N ASP A 89 12.98 23.65 2.14
CA ASP A 89 13.40 24.36 3.35
C ASP A 89 12.26 24.54 4.38
N ASP A 90 11.11 23.88 4.16
CA ASP A 90 9.96 23.96 5.05
C ASP A 90 9.60 22.60 5.70
N GLN A 91 9.06 22.66 6.91
CA GLN A 91 8.62 21.47 7.66
C GLN A 91 7.44 21.76 8.58
N THR A 92 6.66 20.72 8.88
CA THR A 92 5.65 20.72 9.93
C THR A 92 5.63 19.41 10.69
N PHE A 93 5.22 19.45 11.96
CA PHE A 93 5.07 18.29 12.81
C PHE A 93 3.62 18.16 13.25
N ILE A 94 3.03 17.01 12.95
CA ILE A 94 1.62 16.74 13.21
C ILE A 94 1.54 15.68 14.29
N ASN A 95 0.76 15.94 15.34
CA ASN A 95 0.41 14.92 16.32
C ASN A 95 -0.66 14.02 15.70
N LEU A 96 -0.44 12.71 15.79
CA LEU A 96 -1.35 11.71 15.29
C LEU A 96 -2.41 11.45 16.34
N GLU A 97 -3.68 11.55 15.93
CA GLU A 97 -4.80 11.15 16.78
C GLU A 97 -4.99 9.63 16.67
N LYS A 98 -5.22 8.96 17.81
CA LYS A 98 -5.65 7.57 17.81
C LYS A 98 -7.16 7.53 18.06
N PRO A 99 -7.97 7.17 17.06
CA PRO A 99 -9.40 6.98 17.25
C PRO A 99 -9.69 6.06 18.45
N ASP A 100 -10.76 6.34 19.20
CA ASP A 100 -11.10 5.63 20.43
C ASP A 100 -11.40 4.15 20.18
N GLU A 101 -12.01 3.84 19.03
CA GLU A 101 -12.33 2.48 18.58
C GLU A 101 -11.11 1.65 18.12
N LEU A 102 -9.94 2.28 18.08
CA LEU A 102 -8.68 1.65 17.69
C LEU A 102 -7.78 1.42 18.90
N PRO A 103 -7.22 0.19 19.04
CA PRO A 103 -6.54 -0.20 20.26
C PRO A 103 -5.13 0.41 20.39
N PHE A 104 -4.50 0.84 19.30
CA PHE A 104 -3.12 1.32 19.28
C PHE A 104 -2.91 2.42 18.24
N HIS A 105 -1.95 3.31 18.51
CA HIS A 105 -1.30 4.13 17.46
C HIS A 105 -0.55 3.23 16.47
N ALA A 106 -0.20 3.77 15.30
CA ALA A 106 0.67 3.11 14.33
C ALA A 106 1.98 2.65 14.99
N ARG A 107 2.61 1.61 14.45
CA ARG A 107 3.90 1.12 14.94
C ARG A 107 4.87 0.85 13.82
N ILE A 108 6.16 1.01 14.11
CA ILE A 108 7.24 0.56 13.22
C ILE A 108 7.68 -0.83 13.70
N ILE A 109 7.29 -1.86 12.95
CA ILE A 109 7.57 -3.26 13.26
C ILE A 109 8.35 -3.86 12.07
N PRO A 110 9.65 -4.18 12.24
CA PRO A 110 10.46 -4.80 11.20
C PRO A 110 9.76 -6.01 10.59
N ARG A 111 9.74 -6.13 9.26
CA ARG A 111 9.07 -7.26 8.58
C ARG A 111 9.55 -8.63 9.03
N ILE A 112 10.84 -8.77 9.36
CA ILE A 112 11.39 -10.00 9.94
C ILE A 112 10.72 -10.40 11.27
N GLU A 113 10.27 -9.43 12.06
CA GLU A 113 9.55 -9.68 13.33
C GLU A 113 8.05 -9.82 13.08
N LEU A 114 7.44 -8.89 12.33
CA LEU A 114 6.01 -8.91 12.05
C LEU A 114 5.58 -10.21 11.40
N ASP A 115 6.22 -10.58 10.29
CA ASP A 115 5.85 -11.79 9.54
C ASP A 115 6.06 -13.03 10.40
N TYR A 116 7.13 -13.07 11.19
CA TYR A 116 7.42 -14.20 12.06
C TYR A 116 6.40 -14.36 13.19
N MET A 117 5.93 -13.26 13.77
CA MET A 117 4.85 -13.30 14.77
C MET A 117 3.55 -13.85 14.16
N VAL A 118 3.15 -13.39 12.97
CA VAL A 118 1.92 -13.85 12.30
C VAL A 118 2.04 -15.32 11.86
N TYR A 119 3.21 -15.71 11.32
CA TYR A 119 3.54 -17.11 10.99
C TYR A 119 3.40 -18.03 12.22
N ASN A 120 3.99 -17.64 13.36
CA ASN A 120 3.92 -18.45 14.57
C ASN A 120 2.50 -18.55 15.13
N ALA A 121 1.73 -17.46 15.06
CA ALA A 121 0.31 -17.48 15.44
C ALA A 121 -0.46 -18.49 14.58
N ALA A 122 -0.26 -18.47 13.26
CA ALA A 122 -0.90 -19.42 12.33
C ALA A 122 -0.52 -20.88 12.63
N LYS A 123 0.77 -21.18 12.81
CA LYS A 123 1.22 -22.53 13.19
C LYS A 123 0.63 -22.99 14.51
N SER A 124 0.60 -22.11 15.51
CA SER A 124 0.02 -22.41 16.82
C SER A 124 -1.49 -22.64 16.75
N ALA A 125 -2.17 -22.08 15.74
CA ALA A 125 -3.58 -22.33 15.48
C ALA A 125 -3.86 -23.64 14.73
N GLY A 126 -2.83 -24.32 14.19
CA GLY A 126 -2.95 -25.61 13.50
C GLY A 126 -2.60 -25.57 12.00
N ALA A 127 -2.21 -24.42 11.45
CA ALA A 127 -1.82 -24.33 10.04
C ALA A 127 -0.53 -25.09 9.76
N GLN A 128 -0.49 -25.83 8.66
CA GLN A 128 0.71 -26.53 8.21
C GLN A 128 1.49 -25.65 7.23
N PHE A 129 2.82 -25.66 7.35
CA PHE A 129 3.70 -24.87 6.49
C PHE A 129 4.73 -25.77 5.81
N ILE A 130 4.89 -25.56 4.51
CA ILE A 130 5.97 -26.13 3.70
C ILE A 130 6.89 -24.96 3.33
N GLU A 131 7.95 -24.77 4.13
CA GLU A 131 8.96 -23.71 3.93
C GLU A 131 10.05 -24.15 2.94
N ASN A 132 10.79 -23.18 2.40
CA ASN A 132 11.76 -23.36 1.31
C ASN A 132 11.14 -24.06 0.08
N ALA A 133 9.85 -23.83 -0.16
CA ALA A 133 9.08 -24.45 -1.23
C ALA A 133 8.41 -23.39 -2.10
N ARG A 134 8.75 -23.36 -3.38
CA ARG A 134 8.21 -22.39 -4.33
C ARG A 134 7.15 -23.06 -5.19
N VAL A 135 5.92 -22.58 -5.14
CA VAL A 135 4.90 -22.94 -6.14
C VAL A 135 5.37 -22.49 -7.51
N ILE A 136 5.36 -23.41 -8.48
CA ILE A 136 5.79 -23.18 -9.85
C ILE A 136 4.64 -23.32 -10.84
N ASP A 137 3.59 -24.07 -10.50
CA ASP A 137 2.40 -24.17 -11.33
C ASP A 137 1.16 -24.58 -10.54
N PHE A 138 -0.01 -24.37 -11.14
CA PHE A 138 -1.25 -25.01 -10.71
C PHE A 138 -2.22 -25.19 -11.88
N LYS A 139 -3.12 -26.17 -11.73
CA LYS A 139 -4.23 -26.47 -12.63
C LYS A 139 -5.53 -26.63 -11.85
N VAL A 140 -6.53 -25.86 -12.25
CA VAL A 140 -7.90 -26.00 -11.74
C VAL A 140 -8.62 -27.07 -12.57
N THR A 141 -9.36 -27.94 -11.88
CA THR A 141 -10.29 -28.91 -12.48
C THR A 141 -11.69 -28.66 -11.91
N ALA A 142 -12.71 -29.37 -12.42
CA ALA A 142 -14.07 -29.26 -11.91
C ALA A 142 -14.18 -29.54 -10.40
N HIS A 143 -13.30 -30.39 -9.84
CA HIS A 143 -13.44 -30.93 -8.49
C HIS A 143 -12.33 -30.48 -7.52
N LYS A 144 -11.15 -30.14 -8.02
CA LYS A 144 -9.98 -29.81 -7.20
C LYS A 144 -8.98 -28.93 -7.95
N VAL A 145 -8.02 -28.39 -7.21
CA VAL A 145 -6.81 -27.75 -7.71
C VAL A 145 -5.63 -28.69 -7.50
N VAL A 146 -4.82 -28.91 -8.53
CA VAL A 146 -3.52 -29.58 -8.44
C VAL A 146 -2.44 -28.50 -8.51
N THR A 147 -1.58 -28.41 -7.50
CA THR A 147 -0.54 -27.38 -7.40
C THR A 147 0.82 -28.03 -7.34
N SER A 148 1.73 -27.63 -8.23
CA SER A 148 3.10 -28.12 -8.30
C SER A 148 4.04 -27.12 -7.63
N TYR A 149 4.89 -27.61 -6.72
CA TYR A 149 5.89 -26.80 -6.04
C TYR A 149 7.26 -27.48 -6.06
N LYS A 150 8.31 -26.66 -5.99
CA LYS A 150 9.71 -27.12 -5.87
C LYS A 150 10.25 -26.89 -4.47
N LYS A 151 10.86 -27.91 -3.89
CA LYS A 151 11.62 -27.82 -2.63
C LYS A 151 13.00 -28.46 -2.86
N GLY A 152 14.03 -27.62 -2.96
CA GLY A 152 15.35 -28.07 -3.45
C GLY A 152 15.26 -28.51 -4.92
N ALA A 153 15.80 -29.70 -5.24
CA ALA A 153 15.73 -30.28 -6.57
C ALA A 153 14.42 -31.05 -6.85
N SER A 154 13.63 -31.32 -5.80
CA SER A 154 12.40 -32.11 -5.91
C SER A 154 11.22 -31.24 -6.32
N GLU A 155 10.45 -31.75 -7.27
CA GLU A 155 9.14 -31.23 -7.65
C GLU A 155 8.07 -32.15 -7.07
N THR A 156 7.02 -31.58 -6.48
CA THR A 156 5.97 -32.32 -5.80
C THR A 156 4.63 -31.66 -6.07
N GLU A 157 3.57 -32.46 -6.16
CA GLU A 157 2.21 -31.97 -6.31
C GLU A 157 1.45 -32.06 -4.99
N ILE A 158 0.53 -31.12 -4.80
CA ILE A 158 -0.42 -31.12 -3.71
C ILE A 158 -1.80 -30.76 -4.23
N THR A 159 -2.82 -31.42 -3.70
CA THR A 159 -4.21 -31.24 -4.08
C THR A 159 -5.00 -30.47 -3.04
N SER A 160 -5.88 -29.58 -3.51
CA SER A 160 -6.76 -28.80 -2.63
C SER A 160 -8.13 -28.54 -3.26
N LYS A 161 -9.12 -28.09 -2.46
CA LYS A 161 -10.41 -27.65 -3.00
C LYS A 161 -10.34 -26.25 -3.57
N LEU A 162 -9.50 -25.40 -2.96
CA LEU A 162 -9.29 -23.99 -3.27
C LEU A 162 -7.80 -23.64 -3.16
N ILE A 163 -7.29 -22.85 -4.12
CA ILE A 163 -5.98 -22.18 -4.01
C ILE A 163 -6.15 -20.69 -3.72
N VAL A 164 -5.38 -20.16 -2.78
CA VAL A 164 -5.34 -18.73 -2.45
C VAL A 164 -3.97 -18.15 -2.71
N GLY A 165 -3.87 -17.18 -3.62
CA GLY A 165 -2.67 -16.41 -3.88
C GLY A 165 -2.45 -15.34 -2.82
N ALA A 166 -1.36 -15.47 -2.05
CA ALA A 166 -0.89 -14.51 -1.05
C ALA A 166 0.63 -14.20 -1.23
N ASP A 167 1.15 -14.43 -2.43
CA ASP A 167 2.57 -14.43 -2.83
C ASP A 167 3.07 -13.07 -3.38
N GLY A 168 2.35 -11.99 -3.03
CA GLY A 168 2.79 -10.61 -3.19
C GLY A 168 2.82 -10.11 -4.64
N SER A 169 3.62 -9.06 -4.90
CA SER A 169 3.63 -8.35 -6.20
C SER A 169 4.08 -9.21 -7.38
N ARG A 170 4.77 -10.32 -7.11
CA ARG A 170 5.18 -11.32 -8.10
C ARG A 170 4.30 -12.56 -8.06
N SER A 171 3.02 -12.39 -7.70
CA SER A 171 2.08 -13.50 -7.57
C SER A 171 2.01 -14.37 -8.83
N LEU A 172 2.32 -15.66 -8.68
CA LEU A 172 2.12 -16.66 -9.72
C LEU A 172 0.63 -16.92 -9.91
N VAL A 173 -0.11 -17.07 -8.81
CA VAL A 173 -1.55 -17.31 -8.83
C VAL A 173 -2.26 -16.18 -9.57
N GLY A 174 -1.93 -14.93 -9.23
CA GLY A 174 -2.51 -13.75 -9.87
C GLY A 174 -2.17 -13.64 -11.36
N ARG A 175 -0.94 -14.00 -11.78
CA ARG A 175 -0.58 -14.01 -13.21
C ARG A 175 -1.34 -15.07 -14.00
N LYS A 176 -1.48 -16.29 -13.47
CA LYS A 176 -2.20 -17.36 -14.17
C LYS A 176 -3.69 -17.07 -14.24
N LEU A 177 -4.28 -16.55 -13.16
CA LEU A 177 -5.69 -16.15 -13.12
C LEU A 177 -6.00 -15.07 -14.16
N ARG A 178 -5.12 -14.07 -14.31
CA ARG A 178 -5.33 -12.91 -15.20
C ARG A 178 -4.80 -13.10 -16.62
N GLY A 179 -4.01 -14.14 -16.87
CA GLY A 179 -3.31 -14.37 -18.14
C GLY A 179 -2.21 -13.36 -18.49
N ASN A 180 -1.95 -12.37 -17.62
CA ASN A 180 -1.08 -11.23 -17.92
C ASN A 180 -0.15 -10.88 -16.76
N LYS A 181 0.95 -10.19 -17.07
CA LYS A 181 1.83 -9.57 -16.05
C LYS A 181 1.15 -8.35 -15.42
N PRO A 182 1.51 -7.96 -14.19
CA PRO A 182 1.03 -6.71 -13.60
C PRO A 182 1.33 -5.52 -14.51
N ASP A 183 0.35 -4.62 -14.64
CA ASP A 183 0.50 -3.39 -15.40
C ASP A 183 1.45 -2.44 -14.65
N PRO A 184 2.56 -1.98 -15.28
CA PRO A 184 3.48 -1.03 -14.66
C PRO A 184 2.83 0.32 -14.30
N ALA A 185 1.70 0.68 -14.93
CA ALA A 185 0.90 1.84 -14.52
C ALA A 185 0.23 1.65 -13.16
N TYR A 186 0.21 0.42 -12.64
CA TYR A 186 -0.29 0.06 -11.32
C TYR A 186 0.83 -0.35 -10.33
N GLN A 187 2.04 0.20 -10.51
CA GLN A 187 3.19 -0.14 -9.66
C GLN A 187 3.95 1.08 -9.12
N LEU A 188 4.45 0.91 -7.90
CA LEU A 188 5.53 1.71 -7.32
C LEU A 188 6.81 0.85 -7.23
N LEU A 189 7.96 1.51 -7.14
CA LEU A 189 9.23 0.89 -6.79
C LEU A 189 9.68 1.45 -5.44
N GLY A 190 9.77 0.59 -4.43
CA GLY A 190 10.28 0.93 -3.11
C GLY A 190 11.75 0.54 -2.97
N LEU A 191 12.58 1.42 -2.42
CA LEU A 191 13.95 1.16 -2.01
C LEU A 191 14.09 1.37 -0.50
N ARG A 192 14.90 0.56 0.18
CA ARG A 192 15.12 0.63 1.63
C ARG A 192 16.53 0.22 2.01
N SER A 193 17.03 0.82 3.09
CA SER A 193 18.16 0.33 3.89
C SER A 193 17.90 0.62 5.37
N TYR A 194 18.32 -0.29 6.25
CA TYR A 194 18.35 -0.05 7.69
C TYR A 194 19.59 0.72 8.13
N PHE A 195 19.41 1.58 9.13
CA PHE A 195 20.48 2.34 9.78
C PHE A 195 20.47 2.09 11.29
N ASN A 196 21.65 2.16 11.92
CA ASN A 196 21.81 2.21 13.38
C ASN A 196 22.39 3.56 13.81
N ASN A 197 22.41 3.84 15.11
CA ASN A 197 22.93 5.06 15.73
C ASN A 197 22.34 6.36 15.15
N VAL A 198 21.04 6.37 14.83
CA VAL A 198 20.33 7.56 14.35
C VAL A 198 19.90 8.46 15.51
N ASN A 199 19.78 9.76 15.24
CA ASN A 199 19.36 10.78 16.20
C ASN A 199 17.84 10.98 16.20
N GLY A 200 17.31 11.61 17.25
CA GLY A 200 15.97 12.18 17.32
C GLY A 200 14.90 11.25 17.91
N PRO A 201 13.61 11.63 17.84
CA PRO A 201 12.54 10.90 18.53
C PRO A 201 12.29 9.50 17.95
N LYS A 202 11.87 8.59 18.83
CA LYS A 202 11.46 7.21 18.52
C LYS A 202 9.97 7.10 18.14
N ASN A 203 9.16 8.05 18.58
CA ASN A 203 7.71 8.08 18.37
C ASN A 203 7.28 8.95 17.18
N ARG A 204 8.21 9.29 16.28
CA ARG A 204 7.94 10.13 15.11
C ARG A 204 8.55 9.55 13.84
N VAL A 205 7.72 9.37 12.84
CA VAL A 205 8.14 9.08 11.47
C VAL A 205 8.35 10.38 10.70
N ASP A 206 9.36 10.42 9.83
CA ASP A 206 9.63 11.58 8.97
C ASP A 206 9.43 11.21 7.51
N VAL A 207 8.66 12.02 6.79
CA VAL A 207 8.37 11.90 5.36
C VAL A 207 8.91 13.13 4.65
N TYR A 208 9.70 12.92 3.61
CA TYR A 208 10.36 13.99 2.87
C TYR A 208 9.88 13.99 1.42
N PHE A 209 9.49 15.17 0.96
CA PHE A 209 9.09 15.42 -0.41
C PHE A 209 10.21 16.16 -1.14
N SER A 210 10.51 15.71 -2.36
CA SER A 210 11.47 16.36 -3.25
C SER A 210 10.94 16.37 -4.67
N LYS A 211 11.32 17.38 -5.46
CA LYS A 211 10.89 17.53 -6.85
C LYS A 211 11.31 16.35 -7.73
N GLU A 212 12.49 15.80 -7.48
CA GLU A 212 13.10 14.69 -8.23
C GLU A 212 12.28 13.41 -8.04
N ASN A 213 11.83 13.17 -6.81
CA ASN A 213 11.14 11.95 -6.44
C ASN A 213 9.62 12.04 -6.63
N PHE A 214 9.01 13.23 -6.47
CA PHE A 214 7.56 13.43 -6.57
C PHE A 214 6.96 12.87 -7.88
N PRO A 215 5.88 12.06 -7.87
CA PRO A 215 4.92 11.85 -6.78
C PRO A 215 5.32 10.77 -5.78
N GLY A 216 6.60 10.41 -5.72
CA GLY A 216 7.20 9.60 -4.68
C GLY A 216 7.54 10.37 -3.40
N ILE A 217 7.96 9.61 -2.39
CA ILE A 217 8.41 10.12 -1.08
C ILE A 217 9.71 9.45 -0.65
N TYR A 218 10.47 10.13 0.19
CA TYR A 218 11.49 9.51 1.04
C TYR A 218 10.97 9.41 2.47
N TRP A 219 11.52 8.48 3.25
CA TRP A 219 11.15 8.36 4.66
C TRP A 219 12.33 8.00 5.57
N LEU A 220 12.16 8.32 6.84
CA LEU A 220 12.93 7.77 7.96
C LEU A 220 11.94 7.35 9.06
N PHE A 221 11.82 6.04 9.27
CA PHE A 221 10.92 5.45 10.26
C PHE A 221 11.76 4.83 11.39
N PRO A 222 11.64 5.32 12.64
CA PRO A 222 12.51 4.90 13.73
C PRO A 222 12.20 3.47 14.18
N LYS A 223 13.25 2.67 14.37
CA LYS A 223 13.20 1.26 14.79
C LYS A 223 14.02 1.06 16.07
N GLY A 224 13.35 0.61 17.12
CA GLY A 224 13.98 0.37 18.43
C GLY A 224 14.61 1.64 19.01
N GLU A 225 15.70 1.46 19.77
CA GLU A 225 16.32 2.54 20.53
C GLU A 225 17.01 3.60 19.66
N GLN A 226 17.85 3.17 18.72
CA GLN A 226 18.66 4.07 17.88
C GLN A 226 18.77 3.55 16.43
N GLY A 227 17.78 2.81 15.95
CA GLY A 227 17.73 2.34 14.56
C GLY A 227 16.71 3.11 13.72
N ALA A 228 16.81 2.99 12.41
CA ALA A 228 15.77 3.44 11.49
C ALA A 228 15.69 2.58 10.23
N ASN A 229 14.48 2.47 9.69
CA ASN A 229 14.22 2.11 8.31
C ASN A 229 14.23 3.40 7.48
N VAL A 230 15.13 3.51 6.51
CA VAL A 230 15.24 4.67 5.63
C VAL A 230 15.02 4.21 4.21
N GLY A 231 14.20 4.93 3.45
CA GLY A 231 13.86 4.48 2.11
C GLY A 231 13.20 5.53 1.24
N MET A 232 12.81 5.09 0.05
CA MET A 232 12.04 5.89 -0.90
C MET A 232 11.08 5.03 -1.69
N ALA A 233 10.00 5.64 -2.17
CA ALA A 233 9.07 5.03 -3.11
C ALA A 233 8.88 5.96 -4.30
N MET A 234 8.90 5.40 -5.50
CA MET A 234 8.67 6.11 -6.77
C MET A 234 7.56 5.45 -7.56
N VAL A 235 6.76 6.23 -8.29
CA VAL A 235 5.86 5.65 -9.29
C VAL A 235 6.71 5.00 -10.38
N PHE A 236 6.43 3.73 -10.70
CA PHE A 236 7.28 2.93 -11.58
C PHE A 236 7.46 3.57 -12.96
N LYS A 237 6.38 4.11 -13.55
CA LYS A 237 6.40 4.84 -14.83
C LYS A 237 7.22 6.15 -14.81
N THR A 238 7.58 6.65 -13.63
CA THR A 238 8.39 7.86 -13.45
C THR A 238 9.82 7.56 -13.02
N CYS A 239 10.16 6.28 -12.83
CA CYS A 239 11.51 5.87 -12.46
C CYS A 239 12.48 6.09 -13.63
N PRO A 240 13.75 6.44 -13.34
CA PRO A 240 14.84 6.26 -14.30
C PRO A 240 14.83 4.86 -14.91
N GLN A 241 15.19 4.76 -16.20
CA GLN A 241 15.18 3.49 -16.94
C GLN A 241 16.19 2.47 -16.37
N ARG A 242 17.31 2.95 -15.82
CA ARG A 242 18.35 2.07 -15.25
C ARG A 242 18.21 1.98 -13.73
N ALA A 243 18.23 0.76 -13.21
CA ALA A 243 18.18 0.51 -11.76
C ALA A 243 19.32 1.19 -10.98
N SER A 244 20.49 1.38 -11.59
CA SER A 244 21.60 2.12 -10.98
C SER A 244 21.29 3.60 -10.78
N GLU A 245 20.52 4.21 -11.68
CA GLU A 245 20.10 5.61 -11.57
C GLU A 245 19.04 5.77 -10.47
N VAL A 246 18.10 4.82 -10.35
CA VAL A 246 17.15 4.80 -9.23
C VAL A 246 17.88 4.73 -7.89
N ARG A 247 18.89 3.85 -7.77
CA ARG A 247 19.72 3.77 -6.54
C ARG A 247 20.48 5.06 -6.28
N LYS A 248 21.00 5.71 -7.33
CA LYS A 248 21.66 7.02 -7.20
C LYS A 248 20.70 8.10 -6.70
N CYS A 249 19.44 8.12 -7.11
CA CYS A 249 18.45 9.05 -6.54
C CYS A 249 18.36 8.90 -5.01
N PHE A 250 18.29 7.66 -4.52
CA PHE A 250 18.24 7.40 -3.08
C PHE A 250 19.52 7.80 -2.35
N SER A 251 20.69 7.39 -2.86
CA SER A 251 21.97 7.75 -2.25
C SER A 251 22.22 9.26 -2.25
N ASN A 252 21.96 9.93 -3.38
CA ASN A 252 22.10 11.37 -3.48
C ASN A 252 21.19 12.10 -2.48
N PHE A 253 19.95 11.64 -2.28
CA PHE A 253 19.06 12.22 -1.28
C PHE A 253 19.61 12.10 0.14
N ILE A 254 20.11 10.91 0.53
CA ILE A 254 20.80 10.70 1.81
C ILE A 254 21.98 11.65 2.00
N ASP A 255 22.77 11.87 0.94
CA ASP A 255 24.01 12.65 1.00
C ASP A 255 23.80 14.17 1.00
N SER A 256 22.68 14.63 0.43
CA SER A 256 22.39 16.05 0.17
C SER A 256 21.31 16.66 1.04
N ASN A 257 20.34 15.89 1.56
CA ASN A 257 19.23 16.46 2.32
C ASN A 257 19.66 16.76 3.78
N PRO A 258 19.66 18.04 4.21
CA PRO A 258 20.19 18.42 5.52
C PRO A 258 19.37 17.88 6.70
N ASP A 259 18.04 17.84 6.59
CA ASP A 259 17.17 17.33 7.67
C ASP A 259 17.33 15.83 7.88
N LEU A 260 17.39 15.05 6.79
CA LEU A 260 17.66 13.63 6.84
C LEU A 260 19.06 13.39 7.43
N LYS A 261 20.09 14.13 7.02
CA LYS A 261 21.44 14.00 7.61
C LYS A 261 21.47 14.32 9.09
N LYS A 262 20.73 15.33 9.53
CA LYS A 262 20.58 15.66 10.96
C LYS A 262 19.94 14.51 11.73
N ARG A 263 18.92 13.86 11.16
CA ARG A 263 18.27 12.67 11.73
C ARG A 263 19.16 11.44 11.69
N LEU A 264 19.94 11.23 10.62
CA LEU A 264 20.91 10.14 10.54
C LEU A 264 22.05 10.33 11.53
N GLY A 265 22.53 11.55 11.75
CA GLY A 265 23.58 11.84 12.72
C GLY A 265 24.88 11.07 12.42
N LYS A 266 25.32 10.25 13.38
CA LYS A 266 26.47 9.33 13.22
C LYS A 266 26.07 7.96 12.67
N GLY A 267 24.81 7.83 12.25
CA GLY A 267 24.23 6.57 11.87
C GLY A 267 24.84 5.99 10.61
N LYS A 268 24.89 4.66 10.55
CA LYS A 268 25.46 3.92 9.42
C LYS A 268 24.46 2.91 8.90
N ALA A 269 24.47 2.73 7.59
CA ALA A 269 23.69 1.68 6.95
C ALA A 269 24.19 0.32 7.46
N THR A 270 23.27 -0.54 7.89
CA THR A 270 23.57 -1.91 8.35
C THR A 270 23.41 -2.94 7.24
N GLU A 271 22.96 -2.51 6.06
CA GLU A 271 22.75 -3.36 4.89
C GLU A 271 22.89 -2.58 3.59
N LYS A 272 22.99 -3.31 2.47
CA LYS A 272 22.90 -2.72 1.13
C LYS A 272 21.48 -2.25 0.85
N ILE A 273 21.35 -1.27 -0.04
CA ILE A 273 20.05 -0.81 -0.55
C ILE A 273 19.33 -1.97 -1.25
N GLN A 274 18.16 -2.32 -0.74
CA GLN A 274 17.27 -3.30 -1.33
C GLN A 274 16.13 -2.60 -2.07
N GLY A 275 15.55 -3.26 -3.08
CA GLY A 275 14.46 -2.69 -3.86
C GLY A 275 13.39 -3.73 -4.20
N TRP A 276 12.13 -3.33 -4.19
CA TRP A 276 11.00 -4.22 -4.47
C TRP A 276 9.83 -3.49 -5.15
N PRO A 277 9.19 -4.11 -6.16
CA PRO A 277 7.99 -3.55 -6.76
C PRO A 277 6.79 -3.71 -5.83
N ILE A 278 5.97 -2.68 -5.76
CA ILE A 278 4.73 -2.60 -4.99
C ILE A 278 3.59 -2.52 -6.01
N THR A 279 2.67 -3.48 -5.99
CA THR A 279 1.55 -3.53 -6.95
C THR A 279 0.26 -3.12 -6.29
N PHE A 280 -0.40 -2.09 -6.81
CA PHE A 280 -1.67 -1.57 -6.28
C PHE A 280 -2.88 -1.98 -7.13
N TYR A 281 -4.06 -1.67 -6.60
CA TYR A 281 -5.29 -2.34 -7.02
C TYR A 281 -5.77 -1.79 -8.36
N ASN A 282 -6.08 -2.71 -9.27
CA ASN A 282 -6.77 -2.42 -10.51
C ASN A 282 -8.06 -3.23 -10.52
N SER A 283 -9.21 -2.57 -10.39
CA SER A 283 -10.50 -3.27 -10.34
C SER A 283 -10.90 -3.94 -11.65
N GLN A 284 -10.21 -3.66 -12.75
CA GLN A 284 -10.39 -4.41 -14.01
C GLN A 284 -9.76 -5.81 -13.94
N ASN A 285 -8.86 -6.05 -12.97
CA ASN A 285 -8.22 -7.34 -12.81
C ASN A 285 -9.07 -8.24 -11.91
N PRO A 286 -9.45 -9.44 -12.36
CA PRO A 286 -10.13 -10.39 -11.50
C PRO A 286 -9.24 -10.78 -10.30
N ILE A 287 -9.90 -10.98 -9.16
CA ILE A 287 -9.30 -11.43 -7.90
C ILE A 287 -9.84 -12.79 -7.44
N ILE A 288 -10.85 -13.32 -8.14
CA ILE A 288 -11.41 -14.65 -7.95
C ILE A 288 -11.63 -15.32 -9.31
N SER A 289 -11.65 -16.65 -9.31
CA SER A 289 -12.11 -17.52 -10.40
C SER A 289 -12.61 -18.82 -9.77
N ASP A 290 -13.10 -19.77 -10.57
CA ASP A 290 -13.41 -21.10 -10.05
C ASP A 290 -12.19 -21.68 -9.30
N ARG A 291 -12.40 -22.01 -8.02
CA ARG A 291 -11.41 -22.58 -7.10
C ARG A 291 -10.11 -21.80 -6.95
N ALA A 292 -10.10 -20.50 -7.26
CA ALA A 292 -8.96 -19.64 -6.97
C ALA A 292 -9.37 -18.27 -6.43
N MET A 293 -8.59 -17.74 -5.50
CA MET A 293 -8.80 -16.43 -4.87
C MET A 293 -7.46 -15.72 -4.65
N LEU A 294 -7.45 -14.39 -4.70
CA LEU A 294 -6.28 -13.57 -4.40
C LEU A 294 -6.53 -12.68 -3.18
N ILE A 295 -5.53 -12.55 -2.32
CA ILE A 295 -5.55 -11.65 -1.14
C ILE A 295 -4.29 -10.78 -1.07
N GLY A 296 -4.34 -9.72 -0.27
CA GLY A 296 -3.23 -8.79 -0.08
C GLY A 296 -2.63 -8.27 -1.40
N GLU A 297 -1.31 -8.14 -1.44
CA GLU A 297 -0.59 -7.61 -2.61
C GLU A 297 -0.71 -8.51 -3.87
N ALA A 298 -1.03 -9.81 -3.74
CA ALA A 298 -1.32 -10.66 -4.90
C ALA A 298 -2.61 -10.22 -5.62
N ALA A 299 -3.60 -9.78 -4.86
CA ALA A 299 -4.79 -9.10 -5.38
C ALA A 299 -4.53 -7.63 -5.77
N GLY A 300 -3.34 -7.10 -5.47
CA GLY A 300 -3.01 -5.69 -5.65
C GLY A 300 -3.56 -4.79 -4.54
N LEU A 301 -3.99 -5.35 -3.40
CA LEU A 301 -4.62 -4.56 -2.34
C LEU A 301 -3.57 -3.75 -1.56
N ILE A 302 -3.20 -2.60 -2.12
CA ILE A 302 -2.28 -1.62 -1.57
C ILE A 302 -2.85 -0.25 -1.90
N ASN A 303 -2.88 0.66 -0.92
CA ASN A 303 -3.29 2.04 -1.16
C ASN A 303 -2.22 2.74 -2.02
N PRO A 304 -2.56 3.27 -3.21
CA PRO A 304 -1.59 3.91 -4.10
C PRO A 304 -0.93 5.17 -3.51
N LEU A 305 -1.65 5.89 -2.64
CA LEU A 305 -1.23 7.17 -2.07
C LEU A 305 -0.29 6.97 -0.87
N SER A 306 -0.65 6.11 0.08
CA SER A 306 0.17 5.85 1.27
C SER A 306 1.22 4.75 1.09
N GLY A 307 1.00 3.84 0.13
CA GLY A 307 1.81 2.63 -0.02
C GLY A 307 1.57 1.57 1.07
N ASP A 308 0.56 1.75 1.94
CA ASP A 308 0.22 0.73 2.94
C ASP A 308 -0.38 -0.51 2.28
N GLY A 309 0.23 -1.65 2.57
CA GLY A 309 -0.25 -2.98 2.17
C GLY A 309 -0.50 -3.93 3.34
N ILE A 310 -0.02 -3.62 4.55
CA ILE A 310 -0.17 -4.55 5.69
C ILE A 310 -1.62 -4.53 6.18
N GLN A 311 -2.23 -3.35 6.26
CA GLN A 311 -3.65 -3.21 6.58
C GLN A 311 -4.53 -4.06 5.68
N TYR A 312 -4.38 -3.90 4.37
CA TYR A 312 -5.22 -4.60 3.41
C TYR A 312 -4.87 -6.08 3.29
N ALA A 313 -3.62 -6.48 3.56
CA ALA A 313 -3.23 -7.88 3.67
C ALA A 313 -4.01 -8.62 4.77
N VAL A 314 -4.08 -8.05 5.98
CA VAL A 314 -4.78 -8.70 7.10
C VAL A 314 -6.30 -8.55 7.02
N LEU A 315 -6.82 -7.42 6.50
CA LEU A 315 -8.25 -7.25 6.24
C LEU A 315 -8.78 -8.23 5.20
N SER A 316 -8.10 -8.32 4.05
CA SER A 316 -8.51 -9.24 2.99
C SER A 316 -8.41 -10.71 3.43
N ALA A 317 -7.42 -11.06 4.26
CA ALA A 317 -7.35 -12.37 4.87
C ALA A 317 -8.57 -12.68 5.75
N ARG A 318 -9.02 -11.74 6.59
CA ARG A 318 -10.23 -11.92 7.41
C ARG A 318 -11.48 -12.05 6.54
N TRP A 319 -11.66 -11.18 5.54
CA TRP A 319 -12.83 -11.23 4.65
C TRP A 319 -12.85 -12.52 3.82
N ALA A 320 -11.71 -12.92 3.27
CA ALA A 320 -11.56 -14.20 2.58
C ALA A 320 -11.87 -15.38 3.49
N SER A 321 -11.43 -15.37 4.75
CA SER A 321 -11.71 -16.48 5.69
C SER A 321 -13.21 -16.68 5.93
N ALA A 322 -13.97 -15.58 6.04
CA ALA A 322 -15.42 -15.64 6.22
C ALA A 322 -16.10 -16.24 4.98
N GLU A 323 -15.65 -15.85 3.78
CA GLU A 323 -16.20 -16.38 2.53
C GLU A 323 -15.86 -17.85 2.33
N ILE A 324 -14.60 -18.22 2.53
CA ILE A 324 -14.10 -19.59 2.41
C ILE A 324 -14.85 -20.52 3.38
N LYS A 325 -15.21 -20.06 4.58
CA LYS A 325 -16.04 -20.83 5.51
C LYS A 325 -17.40 -21.15 4.91
N LYS A 326 -18.11 -20.17 4.33
CA LYS A 326 -19.39 -20.40 3.64
C LYS A 326 -19.24 -21.40 2.50
N CYS A 327 -18.24 -21.20 1.63
CA CYS A 327 -17.93 -22.08 0.51
C CYS A 327 -17.67 -23.53 0.97
N SER A 328 -16.93 -23.70 2.07
CA SER A 328 -16.62 -25.01 2.65
C SER A 328 -17.88 -25.74 3.14
N GLU A 329 -18.79 -25.03 3.82
CA GLU A 329 -20.07 -25.57 4.30
C GLU A 329 -20.99 -25.98 3.13
N GLN A 330 -21.04 -25.17 2.08
CA GLN A 330 -21.83 -25.43 0.87
C GLN A 330 -21.18 -26.46 -0.06
N LYS A 331 -19.88 -26.71 0.14
CA LYS A 331 -19.00 -27.51 -0.74
C LYS A 331 -18.97 -26.96 -2.17
N ASP A 332 -19.02 -25.64 -2.30
CA ASP A 332 -18.99 -24.94 -3.58
C ASP A 332 -17.90 -23.86 -3.53
N PHE A 333 -16.95 -23.95 -4.46
CA PHE A 333 -15.84 -23.01 -4.64
C PHE A 333 -15.86 -22.44 -6.06
N SER A 334 -17.04 -22.36 -6.68
CA SER A 334 -17.24 -21.68 -7.96
C SER A 334 -17.02 -20.17 -7.81
N PHE A 335 -16.80 -19.50 -8.93
CA PHE A 335 -16.76 -18.04 -9.01
C PHE A 335 -17.99 -17.40 -8.35
N ALA A 336 -19.19 -17.91 -8.66
CA ALA A 336 -20.44 -17.38 -8.12
C ALA A 336 -20.52 -17.51 -6.60
N ALA A 337 -20.10 -18.66 -6.06
CA ALA A 337 -20.09 -18.91 -4.61
C ALA A 337 -19.08 -18.04 -3.86
N MET A 338 -18.07 -17.48 -4.53
CA MET A 338 -17.06 -16.61 -3.92
C MET A 338 -17.25 -15.12 -4.23
N ALA A 339 -18.29 -14.75 -4.99
CA ALA A 339 -18.52 -13.39 -5.47
C ALA A 339 -18.65 -12.37 -4.34
N ASP A 340 -19.23 -12.77 -3.20
CA ASP A 340 -19.37 -11.94 -2.00
C ASP A 340 -18.03 -11.37 -1.50
N TYR A 341 -16.93 -12.12 -1.62
CA TYR A 341 -15.60 -11.62 -1.26
C TYR A 341 -15.18 -10.46 -2.19
N GLN A 342 -15.40 -10.61 -3.50
CA GLN A 342 -15.09 -9.54 -4.44
C GLN A 342 -15.96 -8.31 -4.18
N THR A 343 -17.26 -8.49 -3.99
CA THR A 343 -18.18 -7.40 -3.63
C THR A 343 -17.77 -6.71 -2.33
N LYS A 344 -17.27 -7.46 -1.34
CA LYS A 344 -16.75 -6.87 -0.10
C LYS A 344 -15.55 -5.97 -0.36
N ILE A 345 -14.59 -6.40 -1.18
CA ILE A 345 -13.44 -5.58 -1.58
C ILE A 345 -13.89 -4.31 -2.30
N GLU A 346 -14.80 -4.44 -3.25
CA GLU A 346 -15.32 -3.32 -4.05
C GLU A 346 -16.02 -2.27 -3.17
N ASN A 347 -16.84 -2.74 -2.22
CA ASN A 347 -17.57 -1.86 -1.31
C ASN A 347 -16.67 -1.13 -0.32
N GLU A 348 -15.67 -1.81 0.23
CA GLU A 348 -14.83 -1.25 1.30
C GLU A 348 -13.65 -0.42 0.77
N LEU A 349 -13.09 -0.79 -0.39
CA LEU A 349 -11.79 -0.30 -0.82
C LEU A 349 -11.79 0.43 -2.17
N GLU A 350 -12.69 0.08 -3.10
CA GLU A 350 -12.52 0.51 -4.49
C GLU A 350 -12.58 2.02 -4.67
N TYR A 351 -13.50 2.70 -3.97
CA TYR A 351 -13.62 4.15 -4.09
C TYR A 351 -12.35 4.85 -3.60
N ASP A 352 -11.88 4.49 -2.41
CA ASP A 352 -10.67 5.07 -1.83
C ASP A 352 -9.44 4.81 -2.70
N PHE A 353 -9.29 3.59 -3.23
CA PHE A 353 -8.21 3.23 -4.14
C PHE A 353 -8.32 3.92 -5.50
N ALA A 354 -9.52 4.11 -6.03
CA ALA A 354 -9.74 4.83 -7.28
C ALA A 354 -9.32 6.30 -7.14
N LEU A 355 -9.72 6.96 -6.05
CA LEU A 355 -9.34 8.34 -5.79
C LEU A 355 -7.84 8.47 -5.54
N SER A 356 -7.26 7.60 -4.72
CA SER A 356 -5.82 7.56 -4.45
C SER A 356 -5.02 7.38 -5.75
N ASN A 357 -5.47 6.49 -6.64
CA ASN A 357 -4.83 6.28 -7.93
C ASN A 357 -4.97 7.49 -8.86
N LEU A 358 -6.11 8.20 -8.84
CA LEU A 358 -6.29 9.44 -9.59
C LEU A 358 -5.30 10.52 -9.11
N LEU A 359 -5.15 10.71 -7.80
CA LEU A 359 -4.21 11.68 -7.22
C LEU A 359 -2.75 11.36 -7.60
N VAL A 360 -2.36 10.09 -7.51
CA VAL A 360 -1.03 9.66 -7.95
C VAL A 360 -0.85 9.86 -9.47
N GLN A 361 -1.89 9.61 -10.28
CA GLN A 361 -1.84 9.81 -11.72
C GLN A 361 -1.58 11.27 -12.10
N PHE A 362 -2.20 12.23 -11.40
CA PHE A 362 -1.94 13.66 -11.61
C PHE A 362 -0.45 13.99 -11.44
N GLY A 363 0.16 13.47 -10.37
CA GLY A 363 1.57 13.69 -10.07
C GLY A 363 2.56 13.05 -11.06
N ARG A 364 2.13 12.12 -11.93
CA ARG A 364 3.02 11.44 -12.89
C ARG A 364 3.58 12.37 -13.96
N ASN A 365 2.88 13.46 -14.25
CA ASN A 365 3.33 14.43 -15.23
C ASN A 365 4.43 15.31 -14.61
N LYS A 366 5.70 14.91 -14.82
CA LYS A 366 6.88 15.60 -14.29
C LYS A 366 7.02 17.05 -14.79
N THR A 367 6.40 17.40 -15.92
CA THR A 367 6.31 18.79 -16.39
C THR A 367 5.57 19.67 -15.39
N LEU A 368 4.57 19.10 -14.69
CA LEU A 368 3.77 19.80 -13.69
C LEU A 368 4.38 19.71 -12.27
N SER A 369 5.58 19.13 -12.09
CA SER A 369 6.22 19.04 -10.77
C SER A 369 6.27 20.37 -10.01
N PRO A 370 6.60 21.54 -10.62
CA PRO A 370 6.56 22.81 -9.88
C PRO A 370 5.19 23.14 -9.29
N LEU A 371 4.11 22.87 -10.03
CA LEU A 371 2.73 23.05 -9.56
C LEU A 371 2.43 22.17 -8.35
N TRP A 372 2.80 20.89 -8.43
CA TRP A 372 2.57 19.93 -7.35
C TRP A 372 3.37 20.27 -6.10
N MET A 373 4.60 20.76 -6.25
CA MET A 373 5.40 21.25 -5.13
C MET A 373 4.75 22.46 -4.46
N SER A 374 4.19 23.41 -5.23
CA SER A 374 3.42 24.53 -4.66
C SER A 374 2.17 24.06 -3.90
N PHE A 375 1.46 23.06 -4.43
CA PHE A 375 0.32 22.45 -3.71
C PHE A 375 0.76 21.84 -2.37
N LEU A 376 1.88 21.11 -2.34
CA LEU A 376 2.44 20.56 -1.10
C LEU A 376 2.85 21.66 -0.11
N LYS A 377 3.42 22.78 -0.59
CA LYS A 377 3.78 23.94 0.27
C LYS A 377 2.55 24.48 0.98
N ILE A 378 1.44 24.64 0.27
CA ILE A 378 0.19 25.15 0.82
C ILE A 378 -0.43 24.17 1.80
N LEU A 379 -0.38 22.87 1.48
CA LEU A 379 -0.81 21.83 2.38
C LEU A 379 0.00 21.88 3.70
N ILE A 380 1.33 21.99 3.63
CA ILE A 380 2.20 22.11 4.81
C ILE A 380 1.91 23.39 5.59
N ALA A 381 1.77 24.53 4.92
CA ALA A 381 1.43 25.80 5.56
C ALA A 381 0.10 25.69 6.33
N ARG A 382 -0.93 25.12 5.70
CA ARG A 382 -2.23 24.91 6.32
C ARG A 382 -2.18 23.92 7.48
N CYS A 383 -1.39 22.86 7.39
CA CYS A 383 -1.19 21.92 8.50
C CYS A 383 -0.58 22.59 9.74
N LYS A 384 0.15 23.71 9.60
CA LYS A 384 0.69 24.46 10.74
C LYS A 384 -0.37 25.31 11.44
N GLU A 385 -1.34 25.82 10.68
CA GLU A 385 -2.36 26.76 11.18
C GLU A 385 -3.62 26.05 11.67
N ASP A 386 -3.95 24.90 11.09
CA ASP A 386 -5.18 24.15 11.36
C ASP A 386 -4.86 22.71 11.82
N PRO A 387 -4.80 22.46 13.14
CA PRO A 387 -4.53 21.13 13.68
C PRO A 387 -5.54 20.07 13.25
N LYS A 388 -6.81 20.45 13.05
CA LYS A 388 -7.86 19.52 12.60
C LYS A 388 -7.63 19.10 11.15
N PHE A 389 -7.26 20.05 10.30
CA PHE A 389 -6.82 19.75 8.94
C PHE A 389 -5.57 18.85 8.94
N ALA A 390 -4.59 19.16 9.78
CA ALA A 390 -3.38 18.36 9.92
C ALA A 390 -3.67 16.91 10.32
N GLY A 391 -4.53 16.71 11.34
CA GLY A 391 -4.99 15.39 11.75
C GLY A 391 -5.72 14.64 10.64
N THR A 392 -6.56 15.34 9.85
CA THR A 392 -7.24 14.75 8.69
C THR A 392 -6.25 14.27 7.63
N ILE A 393 -5.27 15.11 7.26
CA ILE A 393 -4.23 14.73 6.28
C ILE A 393 -3.44 13.51 6.77
N ALA A 394 -3.00 13.54 8.03
CA ALA A 394 -2.25 12.43 8.60
C ALA A 394 -3.08 11.14 8.63
N GLY A 395 -4.37 11.23 9.01
CA GLY A 395 -5.28 10.10 9.04
C GLY A 395 -5.52 9.45 7.67
N ILE A 396 -5.48 10.23 6.57
CA ILE A 396 -5.53 9.68 5.20
C ILE A 396 -4.32 8.79 4.93
N PHE A 397 -3.11 9.26 5.25
CA PHE A 397 -1.88 8.51 5.01
C PHE A 397 -1.75 7.30 5.95
N GLU A 398 -2.25 7.39 7.19
CA GLU A 398 -2.31 6.26 8.12
C GLU A 398 -3.44 5.26 7.82
N GLY A 399 -4.37 5.61 6.90
CA GLY A 399 -5.53 4.79 6.57
C GLY A 399 -6.64 4.80 7.62
N THR A 400 -6.56 5.63 8.66
CA THR A 400 -7.60 5.80 9.69
C THR A 400 -8.73 6.71 9.24
N TYR A 401 -8.49 7.53 8.21
CA TYR A 401 -9.49 8.38 7.59
C TYR A 401 -9.59 8.11 6.08
N PRO A 402 -10.75 7.71 5.54
CA PRO A 402 -10.86 7.45 4.10
C PRO A 402 -10.61 8.70 3.27
N SER A 403 -9.77 8.58 2.23
CA SER A 403 -9.37 9.70 1.36
C SER A 403 -10.58 10.35 0.72
N TYR A 404 -11.57 9.57 0.29
CA TYR A 404 -12.77 10.07 -0.38
C TYR A 404 -13.67 10.93 0.52
N LYS A 405 -13.60 10.76 1.84
CA LYS A 405 -14.34 11.60 2.79
C LYS A 405 -13.68 12.97 2.98
N ALA A 406 -12.36 13.04 2.87
CA ALA A 406 -11.58 14.26 3.10
C ALA A 406 -11.33 15.04 1.81
N LEU A 407 -10.90 14.35 0.75
CA LEU A 407 -10.47 14.91 -0.52
C LEU A 407 -11.64 15.04 -1.50
N ARG A 408 -12.74 15.64 -1.04
CA ARG A 408 -13.87 15.99 -1.92
C ARG A 408 -13.40 16.94 -3.02
N ALA A 409 -14.09 16.95 -4.16
CA ALA A 409 -13.78 17.88 -5.26
C ALA A 409 -13.66 19.33 -4.75
N GLU A 410 -14.57 19.76 -3.87
CA GLU A 410 -14.53 21.07 -3.20
C GLU A 410 -13.26 21.33 -2.40
N PHE A 411 -12.70 20.31 -1.75
CA PHE A 411 -11.45 20.44 -0.97
C PHE A 411 -10.26 20.60 -1.90
N ILE A 412 -10.19 19.78 -2.95
CA ILE A 412 -9.14 19.86 -3.98
C ILE A 412 -9.23 21.22 -4.69
N LEU A 413 -10.44 21.65 -5.07
CA LEU A 413 -10.72 22.97 -5.64
C LEU A 413 -10.33 24.09 -4.67
N LYS A 414 -10.65 23.99 -3.38
CA LYS A 414 -10.26 25.00 -2.39
C LYS A 414 -8.75 25.12 -2.24
N ILE A 415 -8.02 24.01 -2.18
CA ILE A 415 -6.55 24.07 -2.12
C ILE A 415 -5.98 24.57 -3.46
N ALA A 416 -6.55 24.17 -4.60
CA ALA A 416 -6.16 24.68 -5.91
C ALA A 416 -6.37 26.21 -6.02
N MET A 417 -7.52 26.72 -5.56
CA MET A 417 -7.82 28.15 -5.48
C MET A 417 -6.87 28.88 -4.51
N GLN A 418 -6.56 28.30 -3.35
CA GLN A 418 -5.55 28.82 -2.42
C GLN A 418 -4.14 28.81 -3.03
N ALA A 419 -3.87 27.88 -3.94
CA ALA A 419 -2.64 27.78 -4.72
C ALA A 419 -2.58 28.71 -5.93
N GLY A 420 -3.59 29.58 -6.09
CA GLY A 420 -3.68 30.47 -7.24
C GLY A 420 -3.91 29.74 -8.56
N ILE A 421 -4.27 28.44 -8.54
CA ILE A 421 -4.68 27.72 -9.74
C ILE A 421 -6.00 28.31 -10.19
N ASP A 422 -5.94 29.13 -11.23
CA ASP A 422 -7.11 29.74 -11.85
C ASP A 422 -8.01 28.65 -12.44
N VAL A 423 -9.12 28.36 -11.76
CA VAL A 423 -10.20 27.50 -12.28
C VAL A 423 -11.39 28.39 -12.72
N ASN A 424 -11.09 29.63 -13.15
CA ASN A 424 -11.99 30.76 -13.43
C ASN A 424 -12.47 31.50 -12.17
N SER A 425 -11.52 32.15 -11.51
CA SER A 425 -11.75 33.41 -10.80
C SER A 425 -12.08 34.51 -11.81
N TYR A 426 -13.33 34.64 -12.24
CA TYR A 426 -14.17 35.70 -11.68
C TYR A 426 -14.84 35.28 -10.37
N ILE A 427 -15.42 34.10 -10.28
CA ILE A 427 -16.77 33.96 -9.71
C ILE A 427 -17.25 35.17 -8.88
N LEU A 428 -17.28 35.03 -7.55
CA LEU A 428 -17.92 36.02 -6.68
C LEU A 428 -17.25 35.98 -5.30
N ASN A 429 -16.83 37.14 -4.81
CA ASN A 429 -16.48 37.41 -3.42
C ASN A 429 -15.16 36.81 -2.90
N ARG A 430 -14.17 37.67 -2.67
CA ARG A 430 -13.88 38.09 -1.28
C ARG A 430 -12.91 39.28 -1.21
N ALA A 431 -13.48 40.41 -0.82
CA ALA A 431 -12.78 41.56 -0.28
C ALA A 431 -12.23 41.23 1.11
N ASN A 432 -10.93 41.52 1.35
CA ASN A 432 -10.41 42.23 2.55
C ASN A 432 -8.94 41.95 2.94
N GLN A 433 -8.10 41.24 2.17
CA GLN A 433 -6.65 41.13 2.52
C GLN A 433 -5.71 41.10 1.29
N PRO A 434 -5.16 42.25 0.82
CA PRO A 434 -4.46 42.35 -0.47
C PRO A 434 -2.94 42.06 -0.44
N ALA A 435 -2.26 42.18 0.69
CA ALA A 435 -0.78 42.28 0.70
C ALA A 435 -0.02 40.94 0.62
N GLN A 436 -0.60 39.84 1.10
CA GLN A 436 0.04 38.51 1.04
C GLN A 436 -0.20 37.80 -0.31
N PHE A 437 -1.29 38.13 -1.00
CA PHE A 437 -1.78 37.44 -2.21
C PHE A 437 -1.00 37.81 -3.50
N ILE A 438 -0.43 39.02 -3.55
CA ILE A 438 0.29 39.54 -4.73
C ILE A 438 1.64 38.84 -4.92
N LYS A 439 2.28 38.42 -3.83
CA LYS A 439 3.59 37.73 -3.89
C LYS A 439 3.43 36.31 -4.44
N ASP A 440 2.40 35.59 -4.00
CA ASP A 440 2.09 34.23 -4.46
C ASP A 440 1.54 34.20 -5.90
N GLY A 441 0.73 35.19 -6.29
CA GLY A 441 0.19 35.31 -7.66
C GLY A 441 1.25 35.58 -8.73
N SER A 442 2.31 36.33 -8.41
CA SER A 442 3.40 36.63 -9.37
C SER A 442 4.27 35.41 -9.68
N GLN A 443 4.50 34.55 -8.68
CA GLN A 443 5.24 33.30 -8.82
C GLN A 443 4.42 32.25 -9.58
N PHE A 444 3.09 32.30 -9.44
CA PHE A 444 2.17 31.48 -10.21
C PHE A 444 2.10 31.87 -11.70
N ALA A 445 1.99 33.16 -12.04
CA ALA A 445 1.94 33.60 -13.44
C ALA A 445 3.17 33.15 -14.26
N LYS A 446 4.36 33.16 -13.63
CA LYS A 446 5.59 32.60 -14.20
C LYS A 446 5.50 31.08 -14.36
N THR A 447 5.03 30.38 -13.34
CA THR A 447 4.84 28.91 -13.34
C THR A 447 3.84 28.46 -14.41
N SER A 448 2.74 29.19 -14.63
CA SER A 448 1.73 28.89 -15.65
C SER A 448 2.26 29.05 -17.08
N LYS A 449 3.08 30.07 -17.34
CA LYS A 449 3.77 30.23 -18.62
C LYS A 449 4.77 29.09 -18.87
N ASP A 450 5.54 28.71 -17.85
CA ASP A 450 6.51 27.61 -17.93
C ASP A 450 5.81 26.26 -18.15
N ILE A 451 4.64 26.05 -17.53
CA ILE A 451 3.77 24.88 -17.75
C ILE A 451 3.28 24.85 -19.19
N LEU A 452 2.74 25.94 -19.75
CA LEU A 452 2.26 25.98 -21.14
C LEU A 452 3.38 25.68 -22.14
N ILE A 453 4.57 26.27 -21.95
CA ILE A 453 5.75 26.02 -22.78
C ILE A 453 6.22 24.56 -22.65
N ALA A 454 6.13 23.98 -21.47
CA ALA A 454 6.58 22.61 -21.26
C ALA A 454 5.55 21.57 -21.77
N LEU A 455 4.25 21.88 -21.69
CA LEU A 455 3.18 21.08 -22.30
C LEU A 455 3.27 21.08 -23.84
N SER A 456 3.79 22.14 -24.46
CA SER A 456 3.98 22.18 -25.92
C SER A 456 5.19 21.38 -26.40
N LYS A 457 6.11 20.94 -25.51
CA LYS A 457 7.33 20.22 -25.89
C LYS A 457 7.12 18.74 -26.20
N ASP A 458 6.12 18.09 -25.59
CA ASP A 458 5.76 16.69 -25.89
C ASP A 458 4.23 16.48 -25.90
N PRO A 459 3.52 16.97 -26.93
CA PRO A 459 2.06 16.92 -26.98
C PRO A 459 1.49 15.50 -26.90
N LYS A 460 2.19 14.50 -27.45
CA LYS A 460 1.72 13.11 -27.48
C LYS A 460 1.75 12.49 -26.07
N ALA A 461 2.84 12.67 -25.32
CA ALA A 461 2.90 12.18 -23.95
C ALA A 461 1.83 12.83 -23.07
N HIS A 462 1.57 14.13 -23.26
CA HIS A 462 0.54 14.86 -22.52
C HIS A 462 -0.88 14.41 -22.86
N LEU A 463 -1.18 14.13 -24.13
CA LEU A 463 -2.47 13.55 -24.53
C LEU A 463 -2.70 12.17 -23.91
N GLY A 464 -1.68 11.30 -23.91
CA GLY A 464 -1.76 10.00 -23.24
C GLY A 464 -2.00 10.12 -21.73
N TRP A 465 -1.28 11.03 -21.07
CA TRP A 465 -1.51 11.32 -19.64
C TRP A 465 -2.92 11.88 -19.36
N LEU A 466 -3.44 12.77 -20.20
CA LEU A 466 -4.81 13.30 -20.07
C LEU A 466 -5.86 12.19 -20.24
N ALA A 467 -5.67 11.27 -21.19
CA ALA A 467 -6.56 10.13 -21.35
C ALA A 467 -6.57 9.22 -20.10
N ASP A 468 -5.40 8.94 -19.52
CA ASP A 468 -5.29 8.19 -18.27
C ASP A 468 -5.98 8.89 -17.09
N VAL A 469 -5.87 10.22 -17.01
CA VAL A 469 -6.56 11.04 -15.99
C VAL A 469 -8.06 10.94 -16.21
N ALA A 470 -8.55 11.16 -17.43
CA ALA A 470 -9.97 11.09 -17.76
C ALA A 470 -10.57 9.73 -17.41
N GLY A 471 -9.90 8.62 -17.77
CA GLY A 471 -10.36 7.27 -17.42
C GLY A 471 -10.46 7.04 -15.90
N LYS A 472 -9.50 7.53 -15.12
CA LYS A 472 -9.55 7.44 -13.65
C LYS A 472 -10.60 8.37 -13.03
N THR A 473 -10.82 9.56 -13.59
CA THR A 473 -11.88 10.48 -13.18
C THR A 473 -13.26 9.87 -13.39
N VAL A 474 -13.51 9.25 -14.54
CA VAL A 474 -14.77 8.51 -14.81
C VAL A 474 -14.99 7.43 -13.76
N LYS A 475 -13.93 6.68 -13.40
CA LYS A 475 -14.02 5.65 -12.37
C LYS A 475 -14.41 6.24 -11.00
N VAL A 476 -13.76 7.32 -10.58
CA VAL A 476 -14.10 8.03 -9.33
C VAL A 476 -15.55 8.54 -9.37
N ALA A 477 -15.97 9.17 -10.47
CA ALA A 477 -17.31 9.73 -10.62
C ALA A 477 -18.42 8.66 -10.54
N ARG A 478 -18.19 7.44 -11.05
CA ARG A 478 -19.14 6.33 -10.91
C ARG A 478 -19.44 6.00 -9.44
N HIS A 479 -18.46 6.09 -8.55
CA HIS A 479 -18.70 5.86 -7.13
C HIS A 479 -19.54 6.98 -6.50
N THR A 480 -19.27 8.24 -6.85
CA THR A 480 -20.04 9.40 -6.36
C THR A 480 -21.50 9.36 -6.81
N LEU A 481 -21.76 8.97 -8.08
CA LEU A 481 -23.12 8.91 -8.64
C LEU A 481 -23.94 7.74 -8.10
N ASN A 482 -23.29 6.63 -7.72
CA ASN A 482 -23.95 5.44 -7.19
C ASN A 482 -24.29 5.55 -5.68
N GLY A 483 -24.18 6.73 -5.07
CA GLY A 483 -24.60 6.98 -3.69
C GLY A 483 -23.77 6.29 -2.61
N LYS A 484 -22.49 6.00 -2.88
CA LYS A 484 -21.54 5.42 -1.91
C LYS A 484 -20.67 6.46 -1.20
#